data_AF-A0A1L8MG15-F1
#
_entry.id   AF-A0A1L8MG15-F1
#
_cell.length_a   1.000
_cell.length_b   1.000
_cell.length_c   1.000
_cell.angle_alpha   90.00
_cell.angle_beta   90.00
_cell.angle_gamma   90.00
#
_symmetry.space_group_name_H-M   'P 1'
#
loop_
_entity.id
_entity.type
_entity.pdbx_description
1 polymer ?
#
loop_
_entity_poly.entity_id
_entity_poly.type
_entity_poly.pdbx_seq_one_letter_code
_entity_poly.pdbx_strand_id
1 'polypeptide(L)'
;MRGTRVKNTLFPTSVVTKAFTWAYQELGLSIKQASEILGISSSNLAESTLLGFESGSPEYRKQLAFIRMYHLLITVSEGNTDAMRGWFNGFQIDLNTSPYAMCKTQDGIDSVTDLLRSLKQTGHNQSLFAFTAPSQHHALSYRNVALH
;
A
#
# COMPACT_ATOMS: atom_id res chain seq x y z
N MET A 1 -19.00 -10.67 38.04
CA MET A 1 -18.33 -11.15 36.81
C MET A 1 -18.68 -10.18 35.68
N ARG A 2 -17.73 -9.36 35.21
CA ARG A 2 -17.98 -8.45 34.06
C ARG A 2 -17.78 -9.26 32.79
N GLY A 3 -18.84 -9.43 32.01
CA GLY A 3 -18.75 -10.03 30.68
C GLY A 3 -17.88 -9.17 29.79
N THR A 4 -16.77 -9.72 29.31
CA THR A 4 -15.92 -9.11 28.29
C THR A 4 -16.80 -8.94 27.04
N ARG A 5 -17.17 -7.70 26.72
CA ARG A 5 -17.86 -7.41 25.46
C ARG A 5 -16.91 -7.79 24.34
N VAL A 6 -17.13 -8.94 23.71
CA VAL A 6 -16.46 -9.32 22.48
C VAL A 6 -16.72 -8.17 21.50
N LYS A 7 -15.67 -7.38 21.20
CA LYS A 7 -15.74 -6.40 20.13
C LYS A 7 -15.83 -7.21 18.85
N ASN A 8 -17.05 -7.46 18.38
CA ASN A 8 -17.31 -8.10 17.09
C ASN A 8 -16.50 -7.33 16.05
N THR A 9 -15.44 -7.97 15.53
CA THR A 9 -14.76 -7.44 14.36
C THR A 9 -15.64 -7.66 13.16
N LEU A 10 -15.66 -6.68 12.26
CA LEU A 10 -16.34 -6.82 10.97
C LEU A 10 -15.71 -7.94 10.12
N PHE A 11 -14.44 -8.27 10.37
CA PHE A 11 -13.67 -9.27 9.63
C PHE A 11 -12.81 -10.11 10.57
N PRO A 12 -12.64 -11.43 10.30
CA PRO A 12 -11.69 -12.27 11.04
C PRO A 12 -10.27 -11.70 10.98
N THR A 13 -9.53 -11.77 12.09
CA THR A 13 -8.18 -11.21 12.24
C THR A 13 -7.19 -11.78 11.24
N SER A 14 -7.27 -13.09 10.98
CA SER A 14 -6.44 -13.77 9.98
C SER A 14 -6.71 -13.29 8.54
N VAL A 15 -7.96 -12.92 8.22
CA VAL A 15 -8.32 -12.35 6.91
C VAL A 15 -7.70 -10.96 6.75
N VAL A 16 -7.77 -10.13 7.78
CA VAL A 16 -7.15 -8.79 7.78
C VAL A 16 -5.64 -8.90 7.60
N THR A 17 -4.97 -9.80 8.33
CA THR A 17 -3.51 -9.97 8.15
C THR A 17 -3.15 -10.49 6.78
N LYS A 18 -3.90 -11.44 6.21
CA LYS A 18 -3.66 -11.90 4.83
C LYS A 18 -3.84 -10.78 3.81
N ALA A 19 -4.90 -9.98 3.94
CA ALA A 19 -5.13 -8.84 3.04
C ALA A 19 -4.03 -7.78 3.16
N PHE A 20 -3.57 -7.49 4.38
CA PHE A 20 -2.41 -6.62 4.60
C PHE A 20 -1.14 -7.19 3.95
N THR A 21 -0.90 -8.50 4.09
CA THR A 21 0.23 -9.19 3.45
C THR A 21 0.23 -9.02 1.94
N TRP A 22 -0.91 -9.27 1.31
CA TRP A 22 -1.06 -9.08 -0.13
C TRP A 22 -0.82 -7.63 -0.54
N ALA A 23 -1.45 -6.68 0.15
CA ALA A 23 -1.35 -5.26 -0.16
C ALA A 23 0.10 -4.75 -0.12
N TYR A 24 0.86 -5.05 0.94
CA TYR A 24 2.23 -4.57 1.04
C TYR A 24 3.16 -5.26 0.03
N GLN A 25 2.94 -6.54 -0.26
CA GLN A 25 3.74 -7.28 -1.25
C GLN A 25 3.50 -6.74 -2.67
N GLU A 26 2.26 -6.41 -2.99
CA GLU A 26 1.92 -5.86 -4.28
C GLU A 26 2.54 -4.48 -4.49
N LEU A 27 2.65 -3.67 -3.43
CA LEU A 27 3.38 -2.40 -3.42
C LEU A 27 4.92 -2.55 -3.40
N GLY A 28 5.43 -3.80 -3.47
CA GLY A 28 6.86 -4.09 -3.53
C GLY A 28 7.59 -3.95 -2.20
N LEU A 29 6.86 -3.95 -1.07
CA LEU A 29 7.46 -3.83 0.25
C LEU A 29 7.95 -5.19 0.78
N SER A 30 9.09 -5.16 1.46
CA SER A 30 9.59 -6.29 2.24
C SER A 30 8.85 -6.45 3.56
N ILE A 31 8.93 -7.63 4.19
CA ILE A 31 8.38 -7.87 5.54
C ILE A 31 8.93 -6.90 6.58
N LYS A 32 10.19 -6.46 6.44
CA LYS A 32 10.81 -5.46 7.31
C LYS A 32 10.12 -4.11 7.18
N GLN A 33 9.85 -3.67 5.95
CA GLN A 33 9.15 -2.41 5.70
C GLN A 33 7.69 -2.48 6.18
N ALA A 34 7.04 -3.64 6.00
CA ALA A 34 5.69 -3.87 6.52
C ALA A 34 5.65 -3.86 8.06
N SER A 35 6.67 -4.39 8.74
CA SER A 35 6.75 -4.34 10.20
C SER A 35 7.02 -2.92 10.71
N GLU A 36 7.79 -2.11 9.97
CA GLU A 36 7.96 -0.67 10.23
C GLU A 36 6.62 0.08 10.13
N ILE A 37 5.78 -0.24 9.14
CA ILE A 37 4.42 0.32 9.04
C ILE A 37 3.62 -0.01 10.29
N LEU A 38 3.69 -1.24 10.80
CA LEU A 38 2.95 -1.64 11.99
C LEU A 38 3.58 -1.17 13.31
N GLY A 39 4.86 -0.77 13.32
CA GLY A 39 5.59 -0.40 14.53
C GLY A 39 6.02 -1.61 15.38
N ILE A 40 6.21 -2.77 14.75
CA ILE A 40 6.57 -4.04 15.41
C ILE A 40 7.81 -4.67 14.75
N SER A 41 8.34 -5.74 15.35
CA SER A 41 9.42 -6.52 14.75
C SER A 41 8.92 -7.38 13.58
N SER A 42 9.82 -7.65 12.61
CA SER A 42 9.53 -8.56 11.50
C SER A 42 9.11 -9.95 11.97
N SER A 43 9.69 -10.43 13.08
CA SER A 43 9.35 -11.72 13.68
C SER A 43 7.91 -11.75 14.21
N ASN A 44 7.49 -10.70 14.94
CA ASN A 44 6.11 -10.59 15.43
C ASN A 44 5.10 -10.56 14.26
N LEU A 45 5.44 -9.84 13.19
CA LEU A 45 4.63 -9.84 11.97
C LEU A 45 4.55 -11.24 11.33
N ALA A 46 5.68 -11.93 11.21
CA ALA A 46 5.74 -13.28 10.63
C ALA A 46 4.89 -14.28 11.43
N GLU A 47 5.03 -14.30 12.76
CA GLU A 47 4.27 -15.16 13.67
C GLU A 47 2.76 -14.87 13.62
N SER A 48 2.39 -13.60 13.46
CA SER A 48 1.00 -13.16 13.37
C SER A 48 0.34 -13.45 12.02
N THR A 49 1.07 -13.98 11.03
CA THR A 49 0.53 -14.22 9.67
C THR A 49 -0.62 -15.24 9.66
N LEU A 50 -0.59 -16.23 10.55
CA LEU A 50 -1.60 -17.30 10.61
C LEU A 50 -2.84 -16.91 11.42
N LEU A 51 -2.65 -16.33 12.60
CA LEU A 51 -3.73 -16.02 13.55
C LEU A 51 -4.27 -14.58 13.41
N GLY A 52 -3.44 -13.68 12.88
CA GLY A 52 -3.68 -12.25 12.87
C GLY A 52 -3.48 -11.59 14.24
N PHE A 53 -3.59 -10.26 14.26
CA PHE A 53 -3.53 -9.47 15.48
C PHE A 53 -4.88 -9.44 16.19
N GLU A 54 -4.86 -9.26 17.51
CA GLU A 54 -6.09 -9.17 18.31
C GLU A 54 -7.03 -8.08 17.76
N SER A 55 -8.34 -8.38 17.78
CA SER A 55 -9.40 -7.42 17.47
C SER A 55 -9.20 -6.09 18.18
N GLY A 56 -9.07 -5.02 17.41
CA GLY A 56 -8.95 -3.69 17.97
C GLY A 56 -7.63 -3.44 18.70
N SER A 57 -6.59 -4.24 18.46
CA SER A 57 -5.22 -3.84 18.76
C SER A 57 -4.81 -2.66 17.85
N PRO A 58 -3.76 -1.88 18.20
CA PRO A 58 -3.20 -0.88 17.32
C PRO A 58 -2.80 -1.44 15.94
N GLU A 59 -2.19 -2.62 15.90
CA GLU A 59 -1.73 -3.30 14.68
C GLU A 59 -2.94 -3.65 13.79
N TYR A 60 -3.99 -4.24 14.37
CA TYR A 60 -5.22 -4.57 13.64
C TYR A 60 -5.86 -3.33 13.01
N ARG A 61 -5.94 -2.21 13.75
CA ARG A 61 -6.47 -0.95 13.21
C ARG A 61 -5.62 -0.40 12.08
N LYS A 62 -4.30 -0.46 12.23
CA LYS A 62 -3.34 0.07 11.26
C LYS A 62 -3.36 -0.75 9.96
N GLN A 63 -3.48 -2.08 10.07
CA GLN A 63 -3.72 -2.94 8.91
C GLN A 63 -4.99 -2.56 8.16
N LEU A 64 -6.13 -2.37 8.86
CA LEU A 64 -7.37 -1.96 8.23
C LEU A 64 -7.27 -0.60 7.54
N ALA A 65 -6.61 0.38 8.17
CA ALA A 65 -6.37 1.68 7.58
C ALA A 65 -5.51 1.57 6.31
N PHE A 66 -4.43 0.79 6.36
CA PHE A 66 -3.55 0.54 5.23
C PHE A 66 -4.28 -0.17 4.07
N ILE A 67 -5.09 -1.20 4.35
CA ILE A 67 -5.86 -1.91 3.32
C ILE A 67 -6.85 -0.96 2.62
N ARG A 68 -7.52 -0.08 3.38
CA ARG A 68 -8.45 0.93 2.81
C ARG A 68 -7.71 1.92 1.91
N MET A 69 -6.55 2.40 2.34
CA MET A 69 -5.67 3.27 1.56
C MET A 69 -5.24 2.57 0.26
N TYR A 70 -4.77 1.33 0.35
CA TYR A 70 -4.35 0.53 -0.79
C TYR A 70 -5.47 0.32 -1.82
N HIS A 71 -6.71 0.06 -1.38
CA HIS A 71 -7.86 -0.05 -2.30
C HIS A 71 -8.18 1.28 -3.03
N LEU A 72 -8.00 2.42 -2.37
CA LEU A 72 -8.13 3.72 -3.05
C LEU A 72 -7.00 3.91 -4.07
N LEU A 73 -5.78 3.51 -3.73
CA LEU A 73 -4.65 3.58 -4.65
C LEU A 73 -4.90 2.73 -5.90
N ILE A 74 -5.40 1.50 -5.78
CA ILE A 74 -5.84 0.68 -6.93
C ILE A 74 -6.88 1.42 -7.78
N THR A 75 -7.85 2.06 -7.13
CA THR A 75 -8.93 2.76 -7.84
C THR A 75 -8.41 3.95 -8.63
N VAL A 76 -7.50 4.73 -8.05
CA VAL A 76 -6.92 5.93 -8.68
C VAL A 76 -5.92 5.55 -9.78
N SER A 77 -5.18 4.45 -9.61
CA SER A 77 -4.23 3.95 -10.60
C SER A 77 -4.85 3.09 -11.72
N GLU A 78 -6.18 2.89 -11.68
CA GLU A 78 -6.89 1.95 -12.57
C GLU A 78 -6.29 0.53 -12.53
N GLY A 79 -5.71 0.14 -11.39
CA GLY A 79 -5.07 -1.16 -11.20
C GLY A 79 -3.67 -1.30 -11.81
N ASN A 80 -3.05 -0.21 -12.30
CA ASN A 80 -1.68 -0.25 -12.81
C ASN A 80 -0.68 -0.42 -11.65
N THR A 81 -0.22 -1.66 -11.43
CA THR A 81 0.67 -2.01 -10.32
C THR A 81 2.01 -1.27 -10.36
N ASP A 82 2.61 -1.05 -11.53
CA ASP A 82 3.90 -0.35 -11.64
C ASP A 82 3.75 1.13 -11.26
N ALA A 83 2.67 1.77 -11.70
CA ALA A 83 2.34 3.12 -11.28
C ALA A 83 2.05 3.21 -9.78
N MET A 84 1.33 2.23 -9.21
CA MET A 84 1.09 2.16 -7.77
C MET A 84 2.40 2.08 -6.98
N ARG A 85 3.33 1.20 -7.40
CA ARG A 85 4.65 1.04 -6.77
C ARG A 85 5.49 2.31 -6.87
N GLY A 86 5.56 2.89 -8.07
CA GLY A 86 6.32 4.10 -8.34
C GLY A 86 5.81 5.28 -7.50
N TRP A 87 4.50 5.49 -7.46
CA TRP A 87 3.88 6.55 -6.68
C TRP A 87 4.04 6.35 -5.17
N PHE A 88 3.81 5.13 -4.67
CA PHE A 88 3.84 4.84 -3.24
C PHE A 88 5.24 4.97 -2.62
N ASN A 89 6.28 4.63 -3.38
CA ASN A 89 7.67 4.75 -2.94
C ASN A 89 8.30 6.11 -3.32
N GLY A 90 7.73 6.80 -4.31
CA GLY A 90 8.19 8.10 -4.81
C GLY A 90 7.83 9.27 -3.88
N PHE A 91 8.58 10.36 -4.03
CA PHE A 91 8.32 11.61 -3.31
C PHE A 91 7.05 12.28 -3.84
N GLN A 92 6.15 12.69 -2.93
CA GLN A 92 4.92 13.40 -3.26
C GLN A 92 4.97 14.80 -2.70
N ILE A 93 4.79 15.80 -3.56
CA ILE A 93 4.90 17.22 -3.20
C ILE A 93 3.86 17.59 -2.13
N ASP A 94 2.62 17.10 -2.26
CA ASP A 94 1.54 17.38 -1.31
C ASP A 94 1.79 16.81 0.10
N LEU A 95 2.64 15.77 0.20
CA LEU A 95 3.02 15.16 1.48
C LEU A 95 4.40 15.62 1.96
N ASN A 96 5.18 16.28 1.09
CA ASN A 96 6.59 16.59 1.29
C ASN A 96 7.45 15.37 1.70
N THR A 97 7.05 14.17 1.30
CA THR A 97 7.74 12.89 1.55
C THR A 97 7.11 11.79 0.70
N SER A 98 7.57 10.54 0.83
CA SER A 98 6.92 9.39 0.20
C SER A 98 5.72 8.86 1.00
N PRO A 99 4.68 8.32 0.34
CA PRO A 99 3.55 7.66 0.99
C PRO A 99 4.02 6.52 1.91
N TYR A 100 5.03 5.75 1.51
CA TYR A 100 5.66 4.76 2.37
C TYR A 100 6.14 5.34 3.71
N ALA A 101 6.86 6.47 3.67
CA ALA A 101 7.38 7.11 4.87
C ALA A 101 6.24 7.60 5.79
N MET A 102 5.18 8.16 5.21
CA MET A 102 3.97 8.58 5.97
C MET A 102 3.29 7.39 6.64
N CYS A 103 3.19 6.24 5.94
CA CYS A 103 2.46 5.07 6.43
C CYS A 103 3.07 4.44 7.71
N LYS A 104 4.24 4.89 8.16
CA LYS A 104 4.84 4.47 9.45
C LYS A 104 4.03 4.93 10.65
N THR A 105 3.14 5.91 10.52
CA THR A 105 2.23 6.37 11.58
C THR A 105 0.77 6.17 11.16
N GLN A 106 -0.15 6.13 12.14
CA GLN A 106 -1.58 6.02 11.84
C GLN A 106 -2.07 7.27 11.09
N ASP A 107 -1.77 8.45 11.63
CA ASP A 107 -2.14 9.73 11.02
C ASP A 107 -1.57 9.91 9.61
N GLY A 108 -0.38 9.35 9.35
CA GLY A 108 0.20 9.38 8.02
C GLY A 108 -0.52 8.49 7.01
N ILE A 109 -1.04 7.32 7.42
CA ILE A 109 -1.92 6.50 6.56
C ILE A 109 -3.20 7.28 6.24
N ASP A 110 -3.79 7.94 7.23
CA ASP A 110 -5.01 8.73 7.05
C ASP A 110 -4.77 9.93 6.11
N SER A 111 -3.62 10.59 6.24
CA SER A 111 -3.21 11.70 5.36
C SER A 111 -3.03 11.25 3.90
N VAL A 112 -2.38 10.10 3.67
CA VAL A 112 -2.24 9.51 2.32
C VAL A 112 -3.61 9.12 1.76
N THR A 113 -4.48 8.57 2.61
CA THR A 113 -5.85 8.19 2.24
C THR A 113 -6.65 9.41 1.77
N ASP A 114 -6.55 10.54 2.47
CA ASP A 114 -7.23 11.78 2.12
C ASP A 114 -6.70 12.38 0.81
N LEU A 115 -5.38 12.33 0.60
CA LEU A 115 -4.79 12.70 -0.69
C LEU A 115 -5.38 11.86 -1.82
N LEU A 116 -5.42 10.53 -1.68
CA LEU A 116 -5.99 9.64 -2.71
C LEU A 116 -7.48 9.91 -2.96
N ARG A 117 -8.25 10.26 -1.93
CA ARG A 117 -9.66 10.67 -2.09
C ARG A 117 -9.77 11.97 -2.89
N SER A 118 -8.92 12.95 -2.60
CA SER A 118 -8.87 14.21 -3.34
C SER A 118 -8.55 13.96 -4.82
N LEU A 119 -7.52 13.15 -5.11
CA LEU A 119 -7.14 12.78 -6.48
C LEU A 119 -8.28 12.09 -7.23
N LYS A 120 -8.98 11.16 -6.56
CA LYS A 120 -10.15 10.49 -7.14
C LYS A 120 -11.28 11.46 -7.49
N GLN A 121 -11.50 12.50 -6.68
CA GLN A 121 -12.57 13.48 -6.89
C GLN A 121 -12.25 14.48 -7.99
N THR A 122 -10.98 14.86 -8.15
CA THR A 122 -10.56 15.88 -9.12
C THR A 122 -10.39 15.32 -10.54
N GLY A 123 -10.56 14.02 -10.75
CA GLY A 123 -10.43 13.39 -12.08
C GLY A 123 -9.02 13.43 -12.68
N HIS A 124 -8.02 13.89 -11.92
CA HIS A 124 -6.61 13.98 -12.34
C HIS A 124 -5.87 12.62 -12.30
N ASN A 125 -6.59 11.52 -12.54
CA ASN A 125 -6.05 10.16 -12.43
C ASN A 125 -4.90 9.89 -13.41
N GLN A 126 -4.85 10.58 -14.56
CA GLN A 126 -3.91 10.25 -15.62
C GLN A 126 -2.52 10.91 -15.48
N SER A 127 -2.39 12.13 -14.94
CA SER A 127 -1.10 12.86 -15.02
C SER A 127 -0.12 12.49 -13.91
N LEU A 128 -0.59 12.16 -12.71
CA LEU A 128 0.28 11.88 -11.55
C LEU A 128 0.94 10.50 -11.65
N PHE A 129 0.29 9.54 -12.32
CA PHE A 129 0.75 8.17 -12.45
C PHE A 129 1.46 7.90 -13.79
N ALA A 130 1.30 8.78 -14.79
CA ALA A 130 1.97 8.68 -16.08
C ALA A 130 3.49 8.92 -16.02
N PHE A 131 3.99 9.68 -15.05
CA PHE A 131 5.42 10.02 -14.96
C PHE A 131 6.28 8.93 -14.31
N THR A 132 5.66 7.94 -13.66
CA THR A 132 6.36 6.83 -12.99
C THR A 132 6.53 5.58 -13.86
N ALA A 133 5.95 5.55 -15.07
CA ALA A 133 6.21 4.48 -16.02
C ALA A 133 7.65 4.61 -16.56
N PRO A 134 8.50 3.56 -16.51
CA PRO A 134 9.78 3.61 -17.20
C PRO A 134 9.52 3.79 -18.69
N SER A 135 10.02 4.89 -19.25
CA SER A 135 9.95 5.19 -20.68
C SER A 135 10.48 3.99 -21.48
N GLN A 136 9.60 3.23 -22.13
CA GLN A 136 9.99 2.25 -23.13
C GLN A 136 10.43 2.97 -24.41
N HIS A 137 11.59 3.63 -24.36
CA HIS A 137 12.26 4.21 -25.51
C HIS A 137 13.67 3.63 -25.63
N HIS A 138 13.80 2.31 -25.86
CA HIS A 138 14.92 1.73 -26.61
C HIS A 138 14.75 0.21 -26.82
N ALA A 139 14.03 -0.20 -27.87
CA ALA A 139 14.17 -1.56 -28.43
C ALA A 139 13.63 -1.65 -29.87
N LEU A 140 13.99 -0.69 -30.74
CA LEU A 140 13.83 -0.85 -32.19
C LEU A 140 15.11 -0.40 -32.88
N SER A 141 16.20 -1.13 -32.69
CA SER A 141 17.40 -0.95 -33.53
C SER A 141 18.23 -2.22 -33.64
N TYR A 142 17.63 -3.36 -33.99
CA TYR A 142 18.36 -4.51 -34.57
C TYR A 142 17.45 -5.35 -35.46
N ARG A 143 17.00 -4.78 -36.58
CA ARG A 143 16.52 -5.56 -37.74
C ARG A 143 16.80 -4.73 -38.98
N ASN A 144 18.02 -4.84 -39.51
CA ASN A 144 18.37 -4.72 -40.93
C ASN A 144 19.88 -4.56 -41.09
N VAL A 145 20.64 -5.66 -40.99
CA VAL A 145 21.82 -5.87 -41.84
C VAL A 145 22.02 -7.39 -42.00
N ALA A 146 21.40 -7.98 -43.00
CA ALA A 146 21.83 -9.25 -43.59
C ALA A 146 21.10 -9.47 -44.92
N LEU A 147 21.40 -8.65 -45.93
CA LEU A 147 21.32 -9.02 -47.33
C LEU A 147 22.32 -8.14 -48.08
N HIS A 148 23.45 -8.73 -48.47
CA HIS A 148 24.14 -8.67 -49.77
C HIS A 148 25.54 -9.29 -49.59
#